data_AF-A0A814AGC0-F1
#
_entry.id   AF-A0A814AGC0-F1
#
_cell.length_a   1.000
_cell.length_b   1.000
_cell.length_c   1.000
_cell.angle_alpha   90.00
_cell.angle_beta   90.00
_cell.angle_gamma   90.00
#
_symmetry.space_group_name_H-M   'P 1'
#
loop_
_entity.id
_entity.type
_entity.pdbx_description
1 polymer ?
#
loop_
_entity_poly.entity_id
_entity_poly.type
_entity_poly.pdbx_seq_one_letter_code
_entity_poly.pdbx_strand_id
1 'polypeptide(L)'
;MQRETLILEDESEFSGFVFGASTNATDEVIFQTGMVGYIELLTDPSYCRQILVLIFPLIGNYDVPDEKAVDDFGIQRWIESNKIYASGLIVSGYTEQHSHWNTVQSLSS
;
A
#
# COMPACT_ATOMS: atom_id res chain seq x y z
N MET A 1 12.56 13.07 7.88
CA MET A 1 11.68 11.89 7.79
C MET A 1 11.23 11.53 9.19
N GLN A 2 9.92 11.40 9.38
CA GLN A 2 9.34 10.94 10.65
C GLN A 2 9.58 9.44 10.80
N ARG A 3 9.86 9.01 12.02
CA ARG A 3 10.03 7.59 12.37
C ARG A 3 8.83 7.11 13.15
N GLU A 4 8.38 5.92 12.82
CA GLU A 4 7.34 5.20 13.54
C GLU A 4 7.78 3.74 13.74
N THR A 5 7.15 3.08 14.69
CA THR A 5 7.51 1.73 15.12
C THR A 5 6.28 0.84 15.04
N LEU A 6 6.40 -0.27 14.33
CA LEU A 6 5.47 -1.39 14.44
C LEU A 6 5.81 -2.17 15.70
N ILE A 7 4.81 -2.36 16.55
CA ILE A 7 4.91 -3.17 17.75
C ILE A 7 3.94 -4.34 17.59
N LEU A 8 4.44 -5.57 17.68
CA LEU A 8 3.64 -6.77 17.60
C LEU A 8 3.21 -7.23 19.01
N GLU A 9 2.20 -8.12 19.08
CA GLU A 9 1.70 -8.68 20.34
C GLU A 9 2.79 -9.43 21.13
N ASP A 10 3.78 -10.01 20.44
CA ASP A 10 4.90 -10.72 21.05
C ASP A 10 6.03 -9.81 21.54
N GLU A 11 5.76 -8.50 21.64
CA GLU A 11 6.71 -7.45 22.01
C GLU A 11 7.83 -7.21 20.97
N SER A 12 7.77 -7.84 19.78
CA SER A 12 8.70 -7.54 18.70
C SER A 12 8.49 -6.11 18.17
N GLU A 13 9.59 -5.38 18.04
CA GLU A 13 9.58 -3.99 17.55
C GLU A 13 10.33 -3.85 16.22
N PHE A 14 9.69 -3.17 15.25
CA PHE A 14 10.28 -2.84 13.96
C PHE A 14 10.16 -1.35 13.71
N SER A 15 11.29 -0.63 13.78
CA SER A 15 11.33 0.82 13.53
C SER A 15 11.60 1.12 12.06
N GLY A 16 10.84 2.04 11.49
CA GLY A 16 10.93 2.43 10.08
C GLY A 16 10.77 3.93 9.86
N PHE A 17 10.72 4.31 8.58
CA PHE A 17 10.39 5.67 8.16
C PHE A 17 8.99 5.70 7.58
N VAL A 18 8.24 6.75 7.91
CA VAL A 18 6.90 6.99 7.35
C VAL A 18 7.03 7.60 5.97
N PHE A 19 6.32 7.04 4.99
CA PHE A 19 6.22 7.58 3.64
C PHE A 19 4.78 7.97 3.23
N GLY A 20 3.76 7.46 3.94
CA GLY A 20 2.35 7.81 3.70
C GLY A 20 1.77 8.71 4.80
N ALA A 21 0.48 8.52 5.10
CA ALA A 21 -0.19 9.22 6.19
C ALA A 21 0.44 8.84 7.55
N SER A 22 0.77 9.85 8.37
CA SER A 22 1.21 9.64 9.75
C SER A 22 0.00 9.52 10.68
N THR A 23 -0.56 8.30 10.71
CA THR A 23 -1.69 7.94 11.55
C THR A 23 -1.45 6.60 12.20
N ASN A 24 -1.77 6.48 13.49
CA ASN A 24 -1.69 5.21 14.19
C ASN A 24 -2.79 4.25 13.67
N ALA A 25 -2.42 3.00 13.42
CA ALA A 25 -3.33 1.90 13.11
C ALA A 25 -3.07 0.73 14.08
N THR A 26 -4.09 -0.08 14.37
CA THR A 26 -3.98 -1.23 15.27
C THR A 26 -4.92 -2.31 14.78
N ASP A 27 -4.35 -3.28 14.07
CA ASP A 27 -5.09 -4.26 13.28
C ASP A 27 -4.20 -5.50 13.05
N GLU A 28 -4.74 -6.55 12.42
CA GLU A 28 -4.03 -7.80 12.18
C GLU A 28 -2.88 -7.61 11.18
N VAL A 29 -1.66 -8.03 11.54
CA VAL A 29 -0.50 -7.97 10.64
C VAL A 29 -0.43 -9.24 9.80
N ILE A 30 -0.48 -9.10 8.49
CA ILE A 30 -0.37 -10.20 7.53
C ILE A 30 0.73 -9.93 6.52
N PHE A 31 1.19 -10.97 5.82
CA PHE A 31 2.17 -10.82 4.74
C PHE A 31 1.64 -11.37 3.42
N GLN A 32 2.10 -10.77 2.32
CA GLN A 32 1.70 -11.11 0.96
C GLN A 32 2.94 -11.41 0.10
N THR A 33 2.89 -12.47 -0.69
CA THR A 33 4.04 -13.02 -1.44
C THR A 33 4.09 -12.65 -2.92
N GLY A 34 3.09 -11.92 -3.40
CA GLY A 34 3.02 -11.32 -4.71
C GLY A 34 4.06 -10.22 -4.87
N MET A 35 4.60 -10.15 -6.07
CA MET A 35 5.69 -9.22 -6.40
C MET A 35 5.19 -7.94 -7.08
N VAL A 36 3.92 -7.93 -7.50
CA VAL A 36 3.27 -6.87 -8.28
C VAL A 36 1.83 -6.72 -7.82
N GLY A 37 1.18 -5.63 -8.25
CA GLY A 37 -0.21 -5.34 -7.95
C GLY A 37 -0.45 -4.72 -6.57
N TYR A 38 0.48 -3.90 -6.06
CA TYR A 38 0.32 -3.35 -4.70
C TYR A 38 -0.87 -2.37 -4.61
N ILE A 39 -1.30 -1.76 -5.71
CA ILE A 39 -2.48 -0.88 -5.73
C ILE A 39 -3.76 -1.72 -5.62
N GLU A 40 -3.82 -2.79 -6.39
CA GLU A 40 -4.91 -3.77 -6.40
C GLU A 40 -5.02 -4.44 -5.02
N LEU A 41 -3.89 -4.81 -4.41
CA LEU A 41 -3.86 -5.33 -3.04
C LEU A 41 -4.34 -4.31 -2.01
N LEU A 42 -3.92 -3.04 -2.08
CA LEU A 42 -4.38 -2.01 -1.13
C LEU A 42 -5.89 -1.74 -1.23
N THR A 43 -6.45 -1.89 -2.43
CA THR A 43 -7.86 -1.63 -2.72
C THR A 43 -8.75 -2.87 -2.64
N ASP A 44 -8.21 -4.07 -2.39
CA ASP A 44 -8.99 -5.28 -2.19
C ASP A 44 -9.74 -5.24 -0.83
N PRO A 45 -11.08 -5.34 -0.82
CA PRO A 45 -11.90 -5.34 0.40
C PRO A 45 -11.55 -6.44 1.41
N SER A 46 -10.92 -7.52 0.96
CA SER A 46 -10.50 -8.66 1.79
C SER A 46 -9.48 -8.25 2.86
N TYR A 47 -8.73 -7.17 2.63
CA TYR A 47 -7.71 -6.66 3.56
C TYR A 47 -8.22 -5.60 4.53
N CYS A 48 -9.55 -5.47 4.68
CA CYS A 48 -10.13 -4.59 5.68
C CYS A 48 -9.66 -4.97 7.09
N ARG A 49 -9.16 -3.99 7.86
CA ARG A 49 -8.61 -4.21 9.22
C ARG A 49 -7.38 -5.11 9.25
N GLN A 50 -6.56 -4.99 8.22
CA GLN A 50 -5.30 -5.69 8.13
C GLN A 50 -4.17 -4.72 7.75
N ILE A 51 -3.01 -4.91 8.36
CA ILE A 51 -1.76 -4.24 8.03
C ILE A 51 -0.98 -5.16 7.11
N LEU A 52 -0.75 -4.71 5.88
CA LEU A 52 -0.10 -5.50 4.84
C LEU A 52 1.42 -5.37 4.92
N VAL A 53 2.12 -6.51 5.00
CA VAL A 53 3.57 -6.61 4.82
C VAL A 53 3.86 -7.16 3.43
N LEU A 54 4.45 -6.34 2.56
CA LEU A 54 4.87 -6.78 1.23
C LEU A 54 6.31 -7.30 1.28
N ILE A 55 6.52 -8.52 0.79
CA ILE A 55 7.87 -9.10 0.74
C ILE A 55 8.74 -8.51 -0.37
N PHE A 56 8.13 -7.96 -1.41
CA PHE A 56 8.87 -7.43 -2.55
C PHE A 56 9.50 -6.08 -2.17
N PRO A 57 10.83 -5.90 -2.37
CA PRO A 57 11.56 -4.77 -1.81
C PRO A 57 11.42 -3.46 -2.60
N LEU A 58 10.85 -3.49 -3.81
CA LEU A 58 10.74 -2.31 -4.68
C LEU A 58 9.27 -1.91 -4.83
N ILE A 59 8.74 -1.23 -3.82
CA ILE A 59 7.37 -0.72 -3.82
C ILE A 59 7.35 0.76 -4.20
N GLY A 60 6.35 1.20 -4.99
CA GLY A 60 6.26 2.57 -5.53
C GLY A 60 6.90 2.76 -6.91
N ASN A 61 7.45 1.70 -7.52
CA ASN A 61 8.14 1.81 -8.81
C ASN A 61 7.23 2.17 -10.01
N TYR A 62 5.96 1.77 -9.99
CA TYR A 62 4.95 2.15 -11.00
C TYR A 62 3.84 3.06 -10.45
N ASP A 63 3.94 3.41 -9.17
CA ASP A 63 3.04 4.28 -8.40
C ASP A 63 1.54 4.10 -8.69
N VAL A 64 0.71 5.13 -8.50
CA VAL A 64 -0.75 4.99 -8.56
C VAL A 64 -1.28 5.46 -9.92
N PRO A 65 -2.07 4.64 -10.63
CA PRO A 65 -2.75 5.04 -11.86
C PRO A 65 -3.97 5.94 -11.58
N ASP A 66 -4.67 6.37 -12.63
CA ASP A 66 -5.90 7.17 -12.47
C ASP A 66 -7.02 6.35 -11.78
N GLU A 67 -7.21 6.56 -10.48
CA GLU A 67 -8.26 5.92 -9.67
C GLU A 67 -9.69 6.20 -10.16
N LYS A 68 -9.89 7.26 -10.95
CA LYS A 68 -11.22 7.64 -11.49
C LYS A 68 -11.50 7.04 -12.85
N ALA A 69 -10.51 6.40 -13.48
CA ALA A 69 -10.71 5.78 -14.77
C ALA A 69 -11.67 4.58 -14.62
N VAL A 70 -12.73 4.60 -15.43
CA VAL A 70 -13.72 3.53 -15.50
C VAL A 70 -13.66 2.82 -16.84
N ASP A 71 -14.05 1.55 -16.85
CA ASP A 71 -14.25 0.77 -18.06
C ASP A 71 -15.62 1.05 -18.70
N ASP A 72 -15.92 0.33 -19.78
CA ASP A 72 -17.18 0.46 -20.52
C ASP A 72 -18.43 0.09 -19.69
N PHE A 73 -18.24 -0.60 -18.56
CA PHE A 73 -19.30 -1.00 -17.63
C PHE A 73 -19.42 -0.05 -16.43
N GLY A 74 -18.59 1.00 -16.36
CA GLY A 74 -18.57 1.93 -15.23
C GLY A 74 -17.85 1.38 -14.00
N ILE A 75 -17.09 0.30 -14.14
CA ILE A 75 -16.28 -0.30 -13.08
C ILE A 75 -14.90 0.34 -13.10
N GLN A 76 -14.28 0.52 -11.94
CA GLN A 76 -12.93 1.06 -11.83
C GLN A 76 -11.93 0.19 -12.60
N ARG A 77 -11.14 0.82 -13.45
CA ARG A 77 -10.30 0.12 -14.43
C ARG A 77 -8.99 -0.42 -13.85
N TRP A 78 -8.46 0.27 -12.84
CA TRP A 78 -7.09 0.04 -12.34
C TRP A 78 -7.02 -0.27 -10.84
N ILE A 79 -8.16 -0.25 -10.15
CA ILE A 79 -8.27 -0.50 -8.72
C ILE A 79 -9.40 -1.49 -8.49
N GLU A 80 -9.26 -2.33 -7.47
CA GLU A 80 -10.22 -3.41 -7.20
C GLU A 80 -11.47 -2.90 -6.50
N SER A 81 -11.38 -1.76 -5.80
CA SER A 81 -12.52 -1.11 -5.16
C SER A 81 -12.26 0.36 -4.89
N ASN A 82 -13.32 1.04 -4.45
CA ASN A 82 -13.43 2.50 -4.37
C ASN A 82 -12.61 3.23 -3.31
N LYS A 83 -11.78 2.52 -2.56
CA LYS A 83 -10.91 3.08 -1.52
C LYS A 83 -9.83 2.08 -1.16
N ILE A 84 -8.83 2.55 -0.42
CA ILE A 84 -7.87 1.68 0.28
C ILE A 84 -8.60 1.02 1.47
N TYR A 85 -8.54 -0.31 1.53
CA TYR A 85 -9.14 -1.11 2.61
C TYR A 85 -8.11 -1.57 3.65
N ALA A 86 -6.87 -1.77 3.22
CA ALA A 86 -5.75 -2.03 4.11
C ALA A 86 -5.60 -0.89 5.14
N SER A 87 -5.38 -1.26 6.40
CA SER A 87 -5.26 -0.30 7.51
C SER A 87 -3.83 0.25 7.65
N GLY A 88 -2.85 -0.46 7.10
CA GLY A 88 -1.47 -0.02 7.02
C GLY A 88 -0.70 -0.81 5.98
N LEU A 89 0.46 -0.27 5.59
CA LEU A 89 1.37 -0.87 4.63
C LEU A 89 2.81 -0.82 5.17
N ILE A 90 3.47 -1.97 5.18
CA ILE A 90 4.85 -2.16 5.62
C ILE A 90 5.64 -2.71 4.44
N VAL A 91 6.75 -2.04 4.13
CA VAL A 91 7.63 -2.37 3.01
C VAL A 91 9.08 -2.32 3.43
N SER A 92 9.92 -3.17 2.83
CA SER A 92 11.37 -3.10 3.04
C SER A 92 12.02 -1.92 2.31
N GLY A 93 11.44 -1.47 1.20
CA GLY A 93 12.00 -0.41 0.37
C GLY A 93 10.89 0.32 -0.39
N TYR A 94 10.89 1.64 -0.25
CA TYR A 94 10.03 2.54 -1.00
C TYR A 94 10.85 3.26 -2.07
N THR A 95 10.35 3.29 -3.29
CA THR A 95 10.95 3.98 -4.42
C THR A 95 10.26 5.33 -4.60
N GLU A 96 10.95 6.42 -4.30
CA GLU A 96 10.39 7.77 -4.45
C GLU A 96 10.22 8.18 -5.93
N GLN A 97 11.04 7.61 -6.82
CA GLN A 97 11.00 7.90 -8.26
C GLN A 97 10.30 6.77 -9.02
N HIS A 98 9.04 6.98 -9.38
CA HIS A 98 8.32 6.07 -10.26
C HIS A 98 8.69 6.29 -11.73
N SER A 99 8.51 5.23 -12.51
CA SER A 99 8.57 5.30 -13.96
C SER A 99 7.61 4.29 -14.57
N HIS A 100 6.39 4.75 -14.84
CA HIS A 100 5.39 3.96 -15.53
C HIS A 100 4.48 4.89 -16.34
N TRP A 101 4.09 4.44 -17.54
CA TRP A 101 3.37 5.27 -18.52
C TRP A 101 1.98 5.70 -18.06
N ASN A 102 1.39 4.95 -17.13
CA ASN A 102 0.03 5.13 -16.63
C ASN A 102 0.00 5.80 -15.24
N THR A 103 1.13 6.25 -14.69
CA THR A 103 1.17 6.86 -13.36
C THR A 103 0.62 8.28 -13.39
N VAL A 104 -0.19 8.62 -12.38
CA VAL A 104 -0.76 9.96 -12.21
C VAL A 104 -0.29 10.62 -10.91
N GLN A 105 -0.04 9.83 -9.87
CA GLN A 105 0.38 10.33 -8.55
C GLN A 105 1.30 9.31 -7.88
N SER A 106 2.12 9.78 -6.94
CA SER A 106 2.97 8.91 -6.14
C SER A 106 2.21 8.17 -5.06
N LEU A 107 2.65 6.97 -4.68
CA LEU A 107 2.05 6.17 -3.61
C LEU A 107 2.10 6.87 -2.23
N SER A 108 3.05 7.78 -2.02
CA SER A 108 3.16 8.59 -0.81
C SER A 108 2.21 9.78 -0.72
N SER A 109 1.53 10.15 -1.81
CA SER A 109 0.79 11.43 -1.91
C SER A 109 -0.59 11.39 -1.26
#